data_AF-A0A2E0L521-F1
#
_entry.id   AF-A0A2E0L521-F1
#
_cell.length_a   1.000
_cell.length_b   1.000
_cell.length_c   1.000
_cell.angle_alpha   90.00
_cell.angle_beta   90.00
_cell.angle_gamma   90.00
#
_symmetry.space_group_name_H-M   'P 1'
#
loop_
_entity.id
_entity.type
_entity.pdbx_description
1 polymer ?
#
loop_
_entity_poly.entity_id
_entity_poly.type
_entity_poly.pdbx_seq_one_letter_code
_entity_poly.pdbx_strand_id
1 'polypeptide(L)'
;MTHSDLSIDEMVEMILEPPALELDVNSLRHALETLDTDAIRSLFVDLRHLQTKGMGLCIADDIVCLIVDRVVEWQEVDSFELLSFLLNLLDEIPISSYTRIITRELSRTGGQQAIPLFRRMLDSERKYLQSEGAWGIVITQYTEPVQALADESELVRYEAVGLLHETETVYALNDQSEKVRHAAATKLEKEDNHLGLIQALQDPSSAVRCIGAWYMGRRHVSEAVNPLIALVQTEDDEETLRAAIWSLGVLRADAALPAIRELCSHPDLQIAAAAQEAVARLGLPT
;
A
#
# COMPACT_ATOMS: atom_id res chain seq x y z
N MET A 1 8.55 -23.34 39.22
CA MET A 1 9.03 -24.52 38.48
C MET A 1 9.97 -23.99 37.40
N THR A 2 11.14 -24.59 37.24
CA THR A 2 12.06 -24.22 36.15
C THR A 2 11.52 -24.86 34.87
N HIS A 3 11.04 -24.04 33.94
CA HIS A 3 10.29 -24.44 32.73
C HIS A 3 11.17 -25.04 31.61
N SER A 4 12.16 -25.88 31.92
CA SER A 4 13.14 -26.31 30.90
C SER A 4 12.79 -27.54 30.09
N ASP A 5 11.71 -28.28 30.38
CA ASP A 5 11.39 -29.51 29.65
C ASP A 5 9.86 -29.73 29.58
N LEU A 6 9.17 -28.96 28.75
CA LEU A 6 7.76 -29.24 28.40
C LEU A 6 7.74 -30.12 27.14
N SER A 7 6.99 -31.22 27.18
CA SER A 7 6.71 -32.04 25.98
C SER A 7 5.76 -31.33 25.02
N ILE A 8 5.75 -31.73 23.73
CA ILE A 8 4.84 -31.15 22.72
C ILE A 8 3.38 -31.26 23.17
N ASP A 9 2.99 -32.41 23.73
CA ASP A 9 1.63 -32.64 24.22
C ASP A 9 1.28 -31.70 25.38
N GLU A 10 2.23 -31.43 26.30
CA GLU A 10 2.04 -30.47 27.40
C GLU A 10 2.01 -29.01 26.91
N MET A 11 2.79 -28.68 25.87
CA MET A 11 2.76 -27.36 25.24
C MET A 11 1.42 -27.14 24.53
N VAL A 12 0.97 -28.14 23.77
CA VAL A 12 -0.35 -28.15 23.14
C VAL A 12 -1.39 -27.97 24.25
N GLU A 13 -1.43 -28.82 25.28
CA GLU A 13 -2.40 -28.74 26.37
C GLU A 13 -2.39 -27.37 27.11
N MET A 14 -1.22 -26.78 27.36
CA MET A 14 -1.08 -25.43 27.94
C MET A 14 -1.64 -24.32 27.02
N ILE A 15 -1.53 -24.51 25.71
CA ILE A 15 -2.04 -23.60 24.68
C ILE A 15 -3.56 -23.81 24.48
N LEU A 16 -4.03 -25.06 24.58
CA LEU A 16 -5.43 -25.46 24.39
C LEU A 16 -6.29 -25.09 25.61
N GLU A 17 -5.76 -25.27 26.81
CA GLU A 17 -6.42 -25.07 28.10
C GLU A 17 -5.49 -24.28 29.03
N PRO A 18 -5.37 -22.94 28.83
CA PRO A 18 -4.51 -22.13 29.66
C PRO A 18 -4.94 -22.26 31.13
N PRO A 19 -4.04 -22.65 32.06
CA PRO A 19 -4.36 -22.60 33.48
C PRO A 19 -4.77 -21.16 33.83
N ALA A 20 -5.51 -20.97 34.92
CA ALA A 20 -6.04 -19.65 35.32
C ALA A 20 -4.99 -18.54 35.57
N LEU A 21 -3.70 -18.83 35.38
CA LEU A 21 -2.60 -17.87 35.33
C LEU A 21 -2.24 -17.53 33.87
N GLU A 22 -2.06 -16.24 33.62
CA GLU A 22 -1.45 -15.70 32.39
C GLU A 22 -0.30 -16.58 31.90
N LEU A 23 -0.42 -17.10 30.68
CA LEU A 23 0.68 -17.79 29.99
C LEU A 23 1.87 -16.83 29.90
N ASP A 24 2.98 -17.18 30.55
CA ASP A 24 4.22 -16.42 30.41
C ASP A 24 4.77 -16.60 29.00
N VAL A 25 4.68 -15.54 28.21
CA VAL A 25 5.16 -15.47 26.81
C VAL A 25 6.64 -15.87 26.71
N ASN A 26 7.46 -15.62 27.74
CA ASN A 26 8.86 -16.01 27.73
C ASN A 26 9.05 -17.53 27.89
N SER A 27 8.22 -18.17 28.72
CA SER A 27 8.22 -19.63 28.87
C SER A 27 7.73 -20.33 27.61
N LEU A 28 6.68 -19.80 26.95
CA LEU A 28 6.24 -20.29 25.64
C LEU A 28 7.32 -20.11 24.57
N ARG A 29 7.98 -18.95 24.53
CA ARG A 29 9.09 -18.69 23.61
C ARG A 29 10.22 -19.71 23.83
N HIS A 30 10.67 -19.90 25.07
CA HIS A 30 11.73 -20.84 25.38
C HIS A 30 11.36 -22.30 25.04
N ALA A 31 10.10 -22.68 25.25
CA ALA A 31 9.62 -23.99 24.86
C ALA A 31 9.60 -24.16 23.33
N LEU A 32 9.12 -23.17 22.58
CA LEU A 32 9.18 -23.14 21.11
C LEU A 32 10.63 -23.14 20.58
N GLU A 33 11.59 -22.59 21.33
CA GLU A 33 13.01 -22.62 20.96
C GLU A 33 13.59 -24.04 20.88
N THR A 34 12.96 -25.00 21.56
CA THR A 34 13.42 -26.40 21.65
C THR A 34 12.72 -27.36 20.68
N LEU A 35 11.67 -26.90 19.99
CA LEU A 35 10.90 -27.74 19.07
C LEU A 35 11.60 -27.90 17.72
N ASP A 36 11.49 -29.08 17.13
CA ASP A 36 11.88 -29.30 15.73
C ASP A 36 10.77 -28.87 14.76
N THR A 37 11.07 -28.88 13.46
CA THR A 37 10.14 -28.42 12.41
C THR A 37 8.85 -29.23 12.37
N ASP A 38 8.90 -30.54 12.63
CA ASP A 38 7.72 -31.41 12.60
C ASP A 38 6.83 -31.18 13.83
N ALA A 39 7.42 -30.90 14.99
CA ALA A 39 6.71 -30.47 16.19
C ALA A 39 5.99 -29.13 15.99
N ILE A 40 6.66 -28.15 15.36
CA ILE A 40 6.06 -26.85 15.03
C ILE A 40 4.89 -27.03 14.05
N ARG A 41 5.02 -27.92 13.05
CA ARG A 41 3.94 -28.26 12.12
C ARG A 41 2.74 -28.87 12.82
N SER A 42 2.97 -29.84 13.72
CA SER A 42 1.89 -30.48 14.48
C SER A 42 1.15 -29.47 15.35
N LEU A 43 1.88 -28.66 16.10
CA LEU A 43 1.32 -27.60 16.94
C LEU A 43 0.40 -26.66 16.14
N PHE A 44 0.80 -26.33 14.90
CA PHE A 44 -0.01 -25.46 14.05
C PHE A 44 -1.28 -26.12 13.51
N VAL A 45 -1.21 -27.40 13.13
CA VAL A 45 -2.41 -28.18 12.71
C VAL A 45 -3.42 -28.24 13.85
N ASP A 46 -2.95 -28.44 15.07
CA ASP A 46 -3.80 -28.49 16.25
C ASP A 46 -4.43 -27.13 16.57
N LEU A 47 -3.68 -26.03 16.43
CA LEU A 47 -4.21 -24.66 16.58
C LEU A 47 -5.37 -24.35 15.60
N ARG A 48 -5.28 -24.82 14.35
CA ARG A 48 -6.35 -24.66 13.34
C ARG A 48 -7.65 -25.34 13.76
N HIS A 49 -7.56 -26.53 14.34
CA HIS A 49 -8.72 -27.30 14.79
C HIS A 49 -9.49 -26.61 15.93
N LEU A 50 -8.84 -25.72 16.69
CA LEU A 50 -9.48 -24.98 17.79
C LEU A 50 -10.14 -23.70 17.33
N GLN A 51 -9.53 -22.98 16.39
CA GLN A 51 -10.06 -21.72 15.89
C GLN A 51 -11.43 -21.93 15.24
N THR A 52 -11.61 -23.04 14.52
CA THR A 52 -12.90 -23.43 13.94
C THR A 52 -14.00 -23.70 14.98
N LYS A 53 -13.63 -23.88 16.27
CA LYS A 53 -14.54 -24.06 17.41
C LYS A 53 -14.79 -22.77 18.21
N GLY A 54 -14.25 -21.62 17.80
CA GLY A 54 -14.56 -20.32 18.41
C GLY A 54 -13.96 -20.08 19.81
N MET A 55 -12.95 -20.87 20.21
CA MET A 55 -12.25 -20.73 21.50
C MET A 55 -10.83 -20.23 21.24
N GLY A 56 -10.43 -19.10 21.86
CA GLY A 56 -9.03 -18.68 22.00
C GLY A 56 -8.37 -17.94 20.84
N LEU A 57 -8.99 -16.87 20.30
CA LEU A 57 -8.41 -16.08 19.21
C LEU A 57 -7.09 -15.36 19.55
N CYS A 58 -6.92 -14.85 20.78
CA CYS A 58 -5.71 -14.09 21.16
C CYS A 58 -4.46 -14.98 21.32
N ILE A 59 -4.64 -16.21 21.80
CA ILE A 59 -3.54 -17.16 22.04
C ILE A 59 -3.01 -17.68 20.69
N ALA A 60 -3.89 -17.92 19.71
CA ALA A 60 -3.49 -18.32 18.36
C ALA A 60 -2.62 -17.25 17.68
N ASP A 61 -2.98 -15.97 17.81
CA ASP A 61 -2.18 -14.87 17.27
C ASP A 61 -0.79 -14.83 17.92
N ASP A 62 -0.69 -14.82 19.25
CA ASP A 62 0.60 -14.79 19.98
C ASP A 62 1.51 -15.97 19.63
N ILE A 63 0.95 -17.16 19.42
CA ILE A 63 1.74 -18.34 19.05
C ILE A 63 2.19 -18.27 17.59
N VAL A 64 1.34 -17.80 16.67
CA VAL A 64 1.77 -17.55 15.29
C VAL A 64 2.89 -16.51 15.27
N CYS A 65 2.81 -15.47 16.10
CA CYS A 65 3.89 -14.48 16.27
C CYS A 65 5.19 -15.17 16.66
N LEU A 66 5.17 -16.01 17.70
CA LEU A 66 6.36 -16.70 18.21
C LEU A 66 6.95 -17.67 17.18
N ILE A 67 6.10 -18.36 16.40
CA ILE A 67 6.56 -19.24 15.32
C ILE A 67 7.21 -18.42 14.20
N VAL A 68 6.60 -17.32 13.77
CA VAL A 68 7.17 -16.45 12.72
C VAL A 68 8.49 -15.84 13.18
N ASP A 69 8.56 -15.30 14.40
CA ASP A 69 9.80 -14.80 15.02
C ASP A 69 10.91 -15.86 14.95
N ARG A 70 10.58 -17.11 15.30
CA ARG A 70 11.54 -18.21 15.33
C ARG A 70 12.04 -18.59 13.94
N VAL A 71 11.14 -18.66 12.97
CA VAL A 71 11.48 -18.99 11.57
C VAL A 71 12.36 -17.91 10.93
N VAL A 72 12.13 -16.63 11.28
CA VAL A 72 12.98 -15.51 10.85
C VAL A 72 14.39 -15.64 11.46
N GLU A 73 14.50 -16.02 12.72
CA GLU A 73 15.79 -16.15 13.44
C GLU A 73 16.66 -17.31 12.95
N TRP A 74 16.06 -18.44 12.55
CA TRP A 74 16.79 -19.68 12.28
C TRP A 74 17.59 -19.71 10.98
N GLN A 75 17.21 -18.94 9.95
CA GLN A 75 17.84 -19.01 8.62
C GLN A 75 18.02 -20.44 8.05
N GLU A 76 17.23 -21.42 8.52
CA GLU A 76 17.36 -22.82 8.13
C GLU A 76 16.64 -23.15 6.80
N VAL A 77 17.03 -24.27 6.20
CA VAL A 77 16.58 -24.76 4.87
C VAL A 77 15.08 -25.05 4.82
N ASP A 78 14.47 -25.47 5.94
CA ASP A 78 13.05 -25.84 6.00
C ASP A 78 12.11 -24.65 6.23
N SER A 79 12.65 -23.43 6.27
CA SER A 79 11.89 -22.20 6.48
C SER A 79 10.88 -21.93 5.37
N PHE A 80 11.16 -22.32 4.11
CA PHE A 80 10.24 -22.10 3.00
C PHE A 80 8.95 -22.95 3.09
N GLU A 81 9.05 -24.24 3.43
CA GLU A 81 7.86 -25.11 3.53
C GLU A 81 6.93 -24.65 4.66
N LEU A 82 7.51 -24.31 5.82
CA LEU A 82 6.75 -23.81 6.96
C LEU A 82 6.11 -22.44 6.67
N LEU A 83 6.85 -21.49 6.08
CA LEU A 83 6.29 -20.19 5.70
C LEU A 83 5.21 -20.32 4.62
N SER A 84 5.35 -21.25 3.68
CA SER A 84 4.35 -21.51 2.64
C SER A 84 3.06 -22.04 3.24
N PHE A 85 3.18 -22.92 4.24
CA PHE A 85 2.03 -23.40 5.00
C PHE A 85 1.36 -22.26 5.77
N LEU A 86 2.13 -21.44 6.51
CA LEU A 86 1.61 -20.26 7.21
C LEU A 86 0.86 -19.33 6.27
N LEU A 87 1.41 -19.05 5.09
CA LEU A 87 0.78 -18.15 4.12
C LEU A 87 -0.57 -18.69 3.62
N ASN A 88 -0.69 -19.98 3.32
CA ASN A 88 -1.96 -20.58 2.91
C ASN A 88 -3.04 -20.50 4.01
N LEU A 89 -2.64 -20.39 5.27
CA LEU A 89 -3.57 -20.31 6.39
C LEU A 89 -4.07 -18.88 6.65
N LEU A 90 -3.39 -17.85 6.12
CA LEU A 90 -3.83 -16.46 6.28
C LEU A 90 -5.16 -16.15 5.58
N ASP A 91 -5.55 -16.94 4.57
CA ASP A 91 -6.90 -16.87 3.99
C ASP A 91 -7.99 -17.26 5.01
N GLU A 92 -7.64 -18.09 5.99
CA GLU A 92 -8.53 -18.57 7.06
C GLU A 92 -8.41 -17.70 8.33
N ILE A 93 -7.21 -17.19 8.66
CA ILE A 93 -6.94 -16.45 9.91
C ILE A 93 -6.64 -14.96 9.64
N PRO A 94 -7.32 -14.00 10.31
CA PRO A 94 -7.07 -12.57 10.13
C PRO A 94 -5.77 -12.08 10.80
N ILE A 95 -4.63 -12.67 10.49
CA ILE A 95 -3.32 -12.28 11.05
C ILE A 95 -2.66 -11.23 10.15
N SER A 96 -3.24 -10.03 10.13
CA SER A 96 -2.76 -8.94 9.25
C SER A 96 -1.35 -8.47 9.61
N SER A 97 -0.99 -8.48 10.90
CA SER A 97 0.28 -7.91 11.40
C SER A 97 1.54 -8.61 10.90
N TYR A 98 1.47 -9.92 10.59
CA TYR A 98 2.64 -10.73 10.24
C TYR A 98 2.69 -11.13 8.78
N THR A 99 1.61 -10.93 8.03
CA THR A 99 1.55 -11.26 6.60
C THR A 99 2.70 -10.62 5.84
N ARG A 100 3.00 -9.35 6.14
CA ARG A 100 4.14 -8.64 5.57
C ARG A 100 5.50 -9.30 5.82
N ILE A 101 5.69 -9.86 7.02
CA ILE A 101 6.93 -10.53 7.44
C ILE A 101 7.03 -11.87 6.72
N ILE A 102 5.96 -12.67 6.73
CA ILE A 102 5.89 -13.97 6.05
C ILE A 102 6.17 -13.79 4.55
N THR A 103 5.50 -12.82 3.90
CA THR A 103 5.73 -12.52 2.48
C THR A 103 7.18 -12.16 2.19
N ARG A 104 7.81 -11.33 3.05
CA ARG A 104 9.21 -10.93 2.89
C ARG A 104 10.15 -12.12 3.02
N GLU A 105 9.96 -12.94 4.05
CA GLU A 105 10.81 -14.10 4.28
C GLU A 105 10.64 -15.15 3.19
N LEU A 106 9.41 -15.40 2.71
CA LEU A 106 9.17 -16.26 1.55
C LEU A 106 9.88 -15.76 0.30
N SER A 107 9.87 -14.44 0.07
CA SER A 107 10.60 -13.82 -1.03
C SER A 107 12.10 -14.07 -0.92
N ARG A 108 12.65 -13.97 0.31
CA ARG A 108 14.07 -14.17 0.60
C ARG A 108 14.51 -15.64 0.52
N THR A 109 13.71 -16.56 1.06
CA THR A 109 14.09 -17.98 1.21
C THR A 109 13.65 -18.81 0.01
N GLY A 110 12.45 -18.57 -0.53
CA GLY A 110 11.88 -19.29 -1.66
C GLY A 110 12.22 -18.71 -3.03
N GLY A 111 12.53 -17.40 -3.09
CA GLY A 111 12.74 -16.70 -4.36
C GLY A 111 11.62 -16.99 -5.36
N GLN A 112 11.97 -17.41 -6.57
CA GLN A 112 11.02 -17.73 -7.64
C GLN A 112 9.99 -18.81 -7.26
N GLN A 113 10.28 -19.69 -6.30
CA GLN A 113 9.33 -20.71 -5.84
C GLN A 113 8.15 -20.11 -5.06
N ALA A 114 8.29 -18.90 -4.50
CA ALA A 114 7.23 -18.21 -3.78
C ALA A 114 6.20 -17.52 -4.71
N ILE A 115 6.55 -17.26 -5.98
CA ILE A 115 5.69 -16.50 -6.90
C ILE A 115 4.31 -17.13 -7.11
N PRO A 116 4.16 -18.46 -7.33
CA PRO A 116 2.84 -19.06 -7.46
C PRO A 116 1.96 -18.90 -6.21
N LEU A 117 2.57 -18.82 -5.01
CA LEU A 117 1.86 -18.57 -3.76
C LEU A 117 1.35 -17.13 -3.73
N PHE A 118 2.20 -16.16 -4.05
CA PHE A 118 1.81 -14.76 -4.11
C PHE A 118 0.76 -14.47 -5.19
N ARG A 119 0.82 -15.15 -6.33
CA ARG A 119 -0.20 -15.06 -7.38
C ARG A 119 -1.55 -15.56 -6.88
N ARG A 120 -1.61 -16.67 -6.13
CA ARG A 120 -2.85 -17.15 -5.49
C ARG A 120 -3.43 -16.13 -4.50
N MET A 121 -2.60 -15.38 -3.78
CA MET A 121 -3.07 -14.35 -2.86
C MET A 121 -3.79 -13.19 -3.57
N LEU A 122 -3.49 -12.92 -4.85
CA LEU A 122 -4.21 -11.93 -5.64
C LEU A 122 -5.70 -12.27 -5.81
N ASP A 123 -6.04 -13.57 -5.77
CA ASP A 123 -7.40 -14.08 -5.91
C ASP A 123 -8.16 -14.15 -4.57
N SER A 124 -7.51 -13.79 -3.46
CA SER A 124 -8.14 -13.81 -2.12
C SER A 124 -9.29 -12.82 -2.02
N GLU A 125 -10.35 -13.14 -1.28
CA GLU A 125 -11.43 -12.19 -0.97
C GLU A 125 -10.96 -11.06 -0.03
N ARG A 126 -9.80 -11.25 0.64
CA ARG A 126 -9.26 -10.30 1.60
C ARG A 126 -8.33 -9.31 0.91
N LYS A 127 -8.76 -8.05 0.81
CA LYS A 127 -7.99 -6.95 0.18
C LYS A 127 -6.55 -6.83 0.69
N TYR A 128 -6.33 -7.05 1.99
CA TYR A 128 -4.98 -6.97 2.56
C TYR A 128 -4.06 -8.08 2.01
N LEU A 129 -4.56 -9.30 1.82
CA LEU A 129 -3.79 -10.40 1.23
C LEU A 129 -3.50 -10.14 -0.25
N GLN A 130 -4.45 -9.56 -0.97
CA GLN A 130 -4.23 -9.15 -2.36
C GLN A 130 -3.04 -8.18 -2.47
N SER A 131 -3.00 -7.14 -1.61
CA SER A 131 -1.88 -6.19 -1.56
C SER A 131 -0.56 -6.87 -1.18
N GLU A 132 -0.56 -7.76 -0.20
CA GLU A 132 0.68 -8.44 0.22
C GLU A 132 1.18 -9.43 -0.85
N GLY A 133 0.28 -10.14 -1.54
CA GLY A 133 0.62 -10.97 -2.69
C GLY A 133 1.23 -10.14 -3.83
N ALA A 134 0.60 -9.01 -4.15
CA ALA A 134 1.12 -8.10 -5.16
C ALA A 134 2.50 -7.57 -4.79
N TRP A 135 2.70 -7.13 -3.53
CA TRP A 135 4.02 -6.70 -3.08
C TRP A 135 5.07 -7.82 -3.12
N GLY A 136 4.71 -9.03 -2.66
CA GLY A 136 5.57 -10.21 -2.72
C GLY A 136 6.02 -10.52 -4.14
N ILE A 137 5.12 -10.41 -5.12
CA ILE A 137 5.46 -10.51 -6.55
C ILE A 137 6.47 -9.44 -6.95
N VAL A 138 6.24 -8.16 -6.60
CA VAL A 138 7.16 -7.07 -6.99
C VAL A 138 8.58 -7.33 -6.51
N ILE A 139 8.75 -7.65 -5.22
CA ILE A 139 10.08 -7.82 -4.61
C ILE A 139 10.79 -9.14 -4.96
N THR A 140 10.06 -10.10 -5.53
CA THR A 140 10.59 -11.45 -5.82
C THR A 140 10.81 -11.69 -7.30
N GLN A 141 9.86 -11.27 -8.12
CA GLN A 141 9.84 -11.57 -9.56
C GLN A 141 10.70 -10.58 -10.34
N TYR A 142 10.78 -9.33 -9.90
CA TYR A 142 11.44 -8.25 -10.64
C TYR A 142 12.75 -7.86 -9.97
N THR A 143 13.77 -7.60 -10.79
CA THR A 143 15.06 -7.10 -10.28
C THR A 143 14.94 -5.64 -9.88
N GLU A 144 14.22 -4.85 -10.68
CA GLU A 144 13.94 -3.45 -10.41
C GLU A 144 12.43 -3.22 -10.37
N PRO A 145 11.88 -2.47 -9.38
CA PRO A 145 10.44 -2.27 -9.27
C PRO A 145 9.79 -1.66 -10.53
N VAL A 146 10.53 -0.85 -11.30
CA VAL A 146 10.04 -0.28 -12.57
C VAL A 146 9.63 -1.32 -13.60
N GLN A 147 10.25 -2.51 -13.58
CA GLN A 147 9.88 -3.61 -14.47
C GLN A 147 8.48 -4.15 -14.17
N ALA A 148 8.03 -4.04 -12.92
CA ALA A 148 6.71 -4.51 -12.50
C ALA A 148 5.57 -3.65 -13.06
N LEU A 149 5.84 -2.45 -13.59
CA LEU A 149 4.85 -1.64 -14.32
C LEU A 149 4.41 -2.30 -15.65
N ALA A 150 5.06 -3.37 -16.09
CA ALA A 150 4.63 -4.18 -17.23
C ALA A 150 3.79 -5.42 -16.82
N ASP A 151 3.53 -5.63 -15.52
CA ASP A 151 2.74 -6.78 -15.06
C ASP A 151 1.28 -6.69 -15.51
N GLU A 152 0.68 -7.85 -15.79
CA GLU A 152 -0.74 -7.95 -16.16
C GLU A 152 -1.68 -7.49 -15.03
N SER A 153 -1.30 -7.74 -13.77
CA SER A 153 -2.11 -7.39 -12.60
C SER A 153 -2.00 -5.91 -12.28
N GLU A 154 -3.15 -5.21 -12.30
CA GLU A 154 -3.25 -3.82 -11.82
C GLU A 154 -2.70 -3.68 -10.39
N LEU A 155 -2.91 -4.66 -9.52
CA LEU A 155 -2.44 -4.62 -8.15
C LEU A 155 -0.92 -4.69 -8.05
N VAL A 156 -0.27 -5.53 -8.86
CA VAL A 156 1.19 -5.62 -8.90
C VAL A 156 1.78 -4.29 -9.39
N ARG A 157 1.20 -3.71 -10.45
CA ARG A 157 1.62 -2.39 -10.95
C ARG A 157 1.41 -1.29 -9.90
N TYR A 158 0.28 -1.33 -9.19
CA TYR A 158 -0.04 -0.39 -8.11
C TYR A 158 0.97 -0.48 -6.96
N GLU A 159 1.24 -1.68 -6.45
CA GLU A 159 2.21 -1.88 -5.36
C GLU A 159 3.63 -1.51 -5.78
N ALA A 160 3.98 -1.72 -7.05
CA ALA A 160 5.27 -1.32 -7.60
C ALA A 160 5.52 0.18 -7.42
N VAL A 161 4.50 1.03 -7.61
CA VAL A 161 4.61 2.49 -7.43
C VAL A 161 5.18 2.84 -6.06
N GLY A 162 4.79 2.13 -5.00
CA GLY A 162 5.30 2.35 -3.65
C GLY A 162 6.82 2.17 -3.54
N LEU A 163 7.40 1.31 -4.37
CA LEU A 163 8.82 0.93 -4.36
C LEU A 163 9.68 1.66 -5.40
N LEU A 164 9.07 2.33 -6.39
CA LEU A 164 9.81 3.08 -7.43
C LEU A 164 10.67 4.20 -6.84
N HIS A 165 11.76 4.56 -7.51
CA HIS A 165 12.42 5.83 -7.25
C HIS A 165 11.63 7.01 -7.85
N GLU A 166 11.89 8.23 -7.38
CA GLU A 166 11.22 9.45 -7.86
C GLU A 166 11.31 9.58 -9.40
N THR A 167 12.50 9.36 -9.96
CA THR A 167 12.77 9.43 -11.41
C THR A 167 12.03 8.37 -12.22
N GLU A 168 11.58 7.29 -11.58
CA GLU A 168 10.86 6.19 -12.23
C GLU A 168 9.34 6.33 -12.04
N THR A 169 8.91 6.98 -10.96
CA THR A 169 7.48 7.16 -10.63
C THR A 169 6.75 7.91 -11.74
N VAL A 170 7.43 8.79 -12.47
CA VAL A 170 6.87 9.48 -13.66
C VAL A 170 6.45 8.50 -14.78
N TYR A 171 7.05 7.31 -14.88
CA TYR A 171 6.62 6.30 -15.86
C TYR A 171 5.25 5.74 -15.52
N ALA A 172 4.93 5.62 -14.23
CA ALA A 172 3.63 5.12 -13.76
C ALA A 172 2.47 6.10 -14.01
N LEU A 173 2.75 7.38 -14.32
CA LEU A 173 1.74 8.32 -14.84
C LEU A 173 1.23 7.97 -16.23
N ASN A 174 1.83 7.00 -16.92
CA ASN A 174 1.35 6.51 -18.22
C ASN A 174 0.67 5.13 -18.12
N ASP A 175 0.39 4.65 -16.91
CA ASP A 175 -0.27 3.35 -16.73
C ASP A 175 -1.69 3.37 -17.29
N GLN A 176 -2.11 2.25 -17.85
CA GLN A 176 -3.49 2.06 -18.36
C GLN A 176 -4.55 2.20 -17.24
N SER A 177 -4.21 1.85 -16.01
CA SER A 177 -5.10 1.98 -14.85
C SER A 177 -5.02 3.36 -14.23
N GLU A 178 -6.17 4.00 -14.10
CA GLU A 178 -6.32 5.24 -13.35
C GLU A 178 -5.80 5.11 -11.90
N LYS A 179 -6.02 3.96 -11.24
CA LYS A 179 -5.58 3.79 -9.84
C LYS A 179 -4.07 3.84 -9.71
N VAL A 180 -3.35 3.27 -10.68
CA VAL A 180 -1.88 3.29 -10.73
C VAL A 180 -1.39 4.72 -11.01
N ARG A 181 -1.99 5.43 -11.97
CA ARG A 181 -1.65 6.83 -12.27
C ARG A 181 -1.92 7.75 -11.08
N HIS A 182 -3.04 7.57 -10.39
CA HIS A 182 -3.37 8.30 -9.16
C HIS A 182 -2.35 8.01 -8.04
N ALA A 183 -1.97 6.76 -7.84
CA ALA A 183 -0.93 6.40 -6.87
C ALA A 183 0.41 7.09 -7.21
N ALA A 184 0.77 7.11 -8.49
CA ALA A 184 1.98 7.77 -8.97
C ALA A 184 1.93 9.28 -8.71
N ALA A 185 0.83 9.96 -9.06
CA ALA A 185 0.65 11.38 -8.78
C ALA A 185 0.71 11.69 -7.28
N THR A 186 0.05 10.88 -6.45
CA THR A 186 0.09 11.03 -4.98
C THR A 186 1.50 10.86 -4.43
N LYS A 187 2.29 9.93 -4.98
CA LYS A 187 3.68 9.73 -4.57
C LYS A 187 4.55 10.91 -4.99
N LEU A 188 4.43 11.37 -6.23
CA LEU A 188 5.16 12.55 -6.73
C LEU A 188 4.83 13.81 -5.93
N GLU A 189 3.59 13.98 -5.46
CA GLU A 189 3.21 15.07 -4.56
C GLU A 189 3.98 15.02 -3.23
N LYS A 190 4.08 13.82 -2.63
CA LYS A 190 4.83 13.62 -1.37
C LYS A 190 6.32 13.82 -1.56
N GLU A 191 6.86 13.47 -2.72
CA GLU A 191 8.27 13.63 -3.09
C GLU A 191 8.62 15.03 -3.61
N ASP A 192 7.63 15.92 -3.74
CA ASP A 192 7.80 17.29 -4.23
C ASP A 192 8.29 17.39 -5.70
N ASN A 193 7.91 16.41 -6.53
CA ASN A 193 8.29 16.39 -7.94
C ASN A 193 7.28 17.18 -8.80
N HIS A 194 7.54 18.48 -8.94
CA HIS A 194 6.69 19.36 -9.74
C HIS A 194 6.67 19.02 -11.23
N LEU A 195 7.77 18.52 -11.82
CA LEU A 195 7.83 18.19 -13.25
C LEU A 195 6.89 17.04 -13.61
N GLY A 196 6.88 15.99 -12.80
CA GLY A 196 5.94 14.87 -12.95
C GLY A 196 4.50 15.30 -12.73
N LEU A 197 4.25 16.20 -11.78
CA LEU A 197 2.89 16.72 -11.54
C LEU A 197 2.41 17.70 -12.61
N ILE A 198 3.30 18.35 -13.36
CA ILE A 198 2.92 19.11 -14.56
C ILE A 198 2.39 18.16 -15.64
N GLN A 199 2.98 16.97 -15.79
CA GLN A 199 2.45 15.93 -16.69
C GLN A 199 1.07 15.46 -16.22
N ALA A 200 0.86 15.30 -14.92
CA ALA A 200 -0.43 14.88 -14.35
C ALA A 200 -1.60 15.84 -14.67
N LEU A 201 -1.34 17.13 -14.97
CA LEU A 201 -2.36 18.09 -15.42
C LEU A 201 -3.02 17.71 -16.75
N GLN A 202 -2.40 16.81 -17.53
CA GLN A 202 -2.92 16.33 -18.82
C GLN A 202 -3.48 14.91 -18.73
N ASP A 203 -3.61 14.35 -17.53
CA ASP A 203 -4.13 12.99 -17.35
C ASP A 203 -5.58 12.87 -17.83
N PRO A 204 -6.00 11.74 -18.43
CA PRO A 204 -7.40 11.51 -18.76
C PRO A 204 -8.37 11.55 -17.56
N SER A 205 -7.93 11.20 -16.35
CA SER A 205 -8.73 11.23 -15.12
C SER A 205 -8.67 12.60 -14.45
N SER A 206 -9.84 13.15 -14.12
CA SER A 206 -9.94 14.40 -13.35
C SER A 206 -9.31 14.26 -11.96
N ALA A 207 -9.41 13.09 -11.31
CA ALA A 207 -8.80 12.86 -10.01
C ALA A 207 -7.27 13.03 -10.05
N VAL A 208 -6.61 12.56 -11.12
CA VAL A 208 -5.16 12.73 -11.30
C VAL A 208 -4.81 14.19 -11.64
N ARG A 209 -5.59 14.84 -12.52
CA ARG A 209 -5.42 16.26 -12.85
C ARG A 209 -5.57 17.15 -11.62
N CYS A 210 -6.54 16.85 -10.74
CA CYS A 210 -6.82 17.59 -9.52
C CYS A 210 -5.62 17.62 -8.56
N ILE A 211 -4.92 16.49 -8.38
CA ILE A 211 -3.68 16.41 -7.59
C ILE A 211 -2.65 17.39 -8.14
N GLY A 212 -2.40 17.32 -9.46
CA GLY A 212 -1.50 18.25 -10.13
C GLY A 212 -1.91 19.70 -9.91
N ALA A 213 -3.18 20.03 -10.16
CA ALA A 213 -3.71 21.38 -10.10
C ALA A 213 -3.54 22.00 -8.70
N TRP A 214 -3.92 21.28 -7.64
CA TRP A 214 -3.74 21.75 -6.26
C TRP A 214 -2.27 21.94 -5.90
N TYR A 215 -1.43 20.98 -6.28
CA TYR A 215 -0.01 21.03 -5.96
C TYR A 215 0.65 22.29 -6.54
N MET A 216 0.35 22.66 -7.79
CA MET A 216 0.96 23.84 -8.44
C MET A 216 0.73 25.13 -7.66
N GLY A 217 -0.50 25.37 -7.20
CA GLY A 217 -0.82 26.54 -6.39
C GLY A 217 -0.20 26.47 -5.00
N ARG A 218 -0.28 25.31 -4.33
CA ARG A 218 0.27 25.11 -2.98
C ARG A 218 1.79 25.27 -2.92
N ARG A 219 2.49 24.91 -3.98
CA ARG A 219 3.95 25.00 -4.08
C ARG A 219 4.45 26.18 -4.90
N HIS A 220 3.55 27.05 -5.36
CA HIS A 220 3.89 28.23 -6.16
C HIS A 220 4.71 27.90 -7.44
N VAL A 221 4.35 26.83 -8.14
CA VAL A 221 5.03 26.37 -9.36
C VAL A 221 4.65 27.26 -10.55
N SER A 222 5.46 28.28 -10.83
CA SER A 222 5.21 29.26 -11.89
C SER A 222 5.25 28.68 -13.30
N GLU A 223 6.02 27.61 -13.50
CA GLU A 223 6.18 26.88 -14.75
C GLU A 223 4.87 26.22 -15.21
N ALA A 224 3.94 25.99 -14.27
CA ALA A 224 2.66 25.36 -14.53
C ALA A 224 1.57 26.35 -15.00
N VAL A 225 1.86 27.66 -15.12
CA VAL A 225 0.86 28.66 -15.53
C VAL A 225 0.21 28.31 -16.87
N ASN A 226 1.00 28.01 -17.90
CA ASN A 226 0.45 27.66 -19.21
C ASN A 226 -0.34 26.34 -19.20
N PRO A 227 0.17 25.24 -18.59
CA PRO A 227 -0.60 24.03 -18.36
C PRO A 227 -1.93 24.26 -17.63
N LEU A 228 -1.94 25.09 -16.58
CA LEU A 228 -3.13 25.40 -15.81
C LEU A 228 -4.14 26.24 -16.62
N ILE A 229 -3.68 27.19 -17.44
CA ILE A 229 -4.55 27.94 -18.36
C ILE A 229 -5.23 26.98 -19.35
N ALA A 230 -4.46 26.06 -19.94
CA ALA A 230 -5.01 25.06 -20.84
C ALA A 230 -6.05 24.18 -20.13
N LEU A 231 -5.76 23.74 -18.90
CA LEU A 231 -6.67 22.96 -18.08
C LEU A 231 -7.99 23.70 -17.85
N VAL A 232 -7.96 24.96 -17.40
CA VAL A 232 -9.16 25.77 -17.16
C VAL A 232 -10.04 25.93 -18.41
N GLN A 233 -9.47 25.90 -19.61
CA GLN A 233 -10.20 26.04 -20.86
C GLN A 233 -10.91 24.77 -21.31
N THR A 234 -10.45 23.60 -20.86
CA THR A 234 -10.95 22.29 -21.35
C THR A 234 -11.58 21.43 -20.26
N GLU A 235 -11.40 21.77 -18.99
CA GLU A 235 -11.84 20.98 -17.85
C GLU A 235 -13.36 21.01 -17.67
N ASP A 236 -13.95 19.84 -17.47
CA ASP A 236 -15.37 19.62 -17.21
C ASP A 236 -15.66 19.19 -15.76
N ASP A 237 -14.67 18.66 -15.06
CA ASP A 237 -14.76 18.31 -13.64
C ASP A 237 -14.69 19.56 -12.74
N GLU A 238 -15.74 19.79 -11.96
CA GLU A 238 -15.92 21.01 -11.17
C GLU A 238 -14.83 21.18 -10.09
N GLU A 239 -14.39 20.10 -9.47
CA GLU A 239 -13.36 20.14 -8.43
C GLU A 239 -11.99 20.50 -9.02
N THR A 240 -11.63 19.84 -10.13
CA THR A 240 -10.39 20.06 -10.85
C THR A 240 -10.34 21.48 -11.44
N LEU A 241 -11.45 21.95 -12.00
CA LEU A 241 -11.57 23.31 -12.53
C LEU A 241 -11.38 24.35 -11.41
N ARG A 242 -12.02 24.16 -10.25
CA ARG A 242 -11.81 25.00 -9.08
C ARG A 242 -10.36 25.00 -8.60
N ALA A 243 -9.72 23.84 -8.55
CA ALA A 243 -8.31 23.72 -8.17
C ALA A 243 -7.41 24.53 -9.13
N ALA A 244 -7.65 24.42 -10.44
CA ALA A 244 -6.87 25.14 -11.45
C ALA A 244 -7.08 26.66 -11.36
N ILE A 245 -8.34 27.13 -11.22
CA ILE A 245 -8.66 28.55 -11.02
C ILE A 245 -7.97 29.10 -9.77
N TRP A 246 -8.07 28.38 -8.64
CA TRP A 246 -7.44 28.78 -7.39
C TRP A 246 -5.93 28.89 -7.55
N SER A 247 -5.30 27.89 -8.16
CA SER A 247 -3.86 27.87 -8.40
C SER A 247 -3.40 29.05 -9.26
N LEU A 248 -4.10 29.36 -10.34
CA LEU A 248 -3.78 30.53 -11.18
C LEU A 248 -3.91 31.85 -10.41
N GLY A 249 -4.91 31.97 -9.53
CA GLY A 249 -5.07 33.14 -8.66
C GLY A 249 -3.96 33.27 -7.61
N VAL A 250 -3.51 32.16 -7.00
CA VAL A 250 -2.38 32.14 -6.05
C VAL A 250 -1.07 32.49 -6.75
N LEU A 251 -0.85 31.97 -7.96
CA LEU A 251 0.35 32.22 -8.77
C LEU A 251 0.40 33.63 -9.34
N ARG A 252 -0.68 34.42 -9.21
CA ARG A 252 -0.84 35.74 -9.83
C ARG A 252 -0.56 35.70 -11.34
N ALA A 253 -1.10 34.68 -12.00
CA ALA A 253 -0.93 34.45 -13.42
C ALA A 253 -1.77 35.41 -14.28
N ASP A 254 -1.29 36.63 -14.53
CA ASP A 254 -2.02 37.65 -15.32
C ASP A 254 -2.45 37.15 -16.71
N ALA A 255 -1.67 36.24 -17.31
CA ALA A 255 -1.99 35.60 -18.59
C ALA A 255 -3.29 34.78 -18.56
N ALA A 256 -3.72 34.31 -17.39
CA ALA A 256 -4.96 33.56 -17.20
C ALA A 256 -6.22 34.43 -17.13
N LEU A 257 -6.06 35.75 -17.00
CA LEU A 257 -7.17 36.67 -16.76
C LEU A 257 -8.31 36.57 -17.80
N PRO A 258 -8.05 36.42 -19.12
CA PRO A 258 -9.11 36.21 -20.09
C PRO A 258 -9.92 34.93 -19.82
N ALA A 259 -9.24 33.81 -19.60
CA ALA A 259 -9.88 32.50 -19.37
C ALA A 259 -10.69 32.50 -18.06
N ILE A 260 -10.16 33.07 -16.98
CA ILE A 260 -10.86 33.09 -15.68
C ILE A 260 -12.06 34.05 -15.70
N ARG A 261 -11.99 35.17 -16.44
CA ARG A 261 -13.11 36.12 -16.53
C ARG A 261 -14.37 35.52 -17.13
N GLU A 262 -14.24 34.62 -18.10
CA GLU A 262 -15.37 33.91 -18.69
C GLU A 262 -16.09 33.05 -17.63
N LEU A 263 -15.33 32.46 -16.70
CA LEU A 263 -15.84 31.61 -15.63
C LEU A 263 -16.49 32.39 -14.47
N CYS A 264 -16.34 33.71 -14.38
CA CYS A 264 -17.06 34.52 -13.39
C CYS A 264 -18.59 34.49 -13.55
N SER A 265 -19.08 34.10 -14.73
CA SER A 265 -20.50 33.94 -15.05
C SER A 265 -20.91 32.46 -15.21
N HIS A 266 -20.09 31.53 -14.69
CA HIS A 266 -20.37 30.10 -14.76
C HIS A 266 -21.68 29.75 -14.02
N PRO A 267 -22.50 28.79 -14.51
CA PRO A 267 -23.75 28.40 -13.85
C PRO A 267 -23.56 27.83 -12.45
N ASP A 268 -22.46 27.11 -12.23
CA ASP A 268 -22.07 26.66 -10.90
C ASP A 268 -21.54 27.84 -10.07
N LEU A 269 -22.17 28.07 -8.92
CA LEU A 269 -21.89 29.19 -8.03
C LEU A 269 -20.52 29.08 -7.35
N GLN A 270 -20.01 27.87 -7.12
CA GLN A 270 -18.70 27.67 -6.52
C GLN A 270 -17.57 27.97 -7.52
N ILE A 271 -17.75 27.62 -8.79
CA ILE A 271 -16.83 27.97 -9.88
C ILE A 271 -16.85 29.49 -10.10
N ALA A 272 -18.02 30.10 -10.19
CA ALA A 272 -18.14 31.55 -10.37
C ALA A 272 -17.49 32.32 -9.22
N ALA A 273 -17.70 31.89 -7.97
CA ALA A 273 -17.06 32.48 -6.80
C ALA A 273 -15.52 32.32 -6.82
N ALA A 274 -15.03 31.12 -7.14
CA ALA A 274 -13.59 30.87 -7.26
C ALA A 274 -12.95 31.74 -8.35
N ALA A 275 -13.63 31.92 -9.49
CA ALA A 275 -13.16 32.76 -10.59
C ALA A 275 -13.11 34.24 -10.18
N GLN A 276 -14.14 34.75 -9.51
CA GLN A 276 -14.16 36.13 -9.00
C GLN A 276 -13.04 36.37 -7.99
N GLU A 277 -12.80 35.42 -7.08
CA GLU A 277 -11.69 35.51 -6.13
C GLU A 277 -10.33 35.51 -6.83
N ALA A 278 -10.13 34.62 -7.81
CA ALA A 278 -8.90 34.58 -8.59
C ALA A 278 -8.67 35.89 -9.37
N VAL A 279 -9.71 36.45 -10.02
CA VAL A 279 -9.64 37.76 -10.69
C VAL A 279 -9.26 38.87 -9.70
N ALA A 280 -9.83 38.87 -8.49
CA ALA A 280 -9.47 39.84 -7.46
C ALA A 280 -7.99 39.74 -7.07
N ARG A 281 -7.44 38.53 -6.95
CA ARG A 281 -6.01 38.32 -6.66
C ARG A 281 -5.10 38.78 -7.79
N LEU A 282 -5.52 38.62 -9.04
CA LEU A 282 -4.79 39.08 -10.24
C LEU A 282 -4.85 40.61 -10.41
N GLY A 283 -5.95 41.25 -9.99
CA GLY A 283 -6.14 42.69 -10.11
C GLY A 283 -5.43 43.54 -9.05
N LEU A 284 -4.75 42.93 -8.08
CA LEU A 284 -3.98 43.65 -7.06
C LEU A 284 -2.59 44.02 -7.63
N PRO A 285 -2.19 45.30 -7.63
CA PRO A 285 -0.85 45.69 -8.04
C PRO A 285 0.21 45.01 -7.14
N THR A 286 1.30 44.56 -7.77
CA THR A 286 2.46 43.95 -7.11
C THR A 286 3.31 44.96 -6.36
#